data_AF-A0A351EXN3-F1
#
_entry.id   AF-A0A351EXN3-F1
#
_cell.length_a   1.000
_cell.length_b   1.000
_cell.length_c   1.000
_cell.angle_alpha   90.00
_cell.angle_beta   90.00
_cell.angle_gamma   90.00
#
_symmetry.space_group_name_H-M   'P 1'
#
loop_
_entity.id
_entity.type
_entity.pdbx_description
1 polymer ?
#
loop_
_entity_poly.entity_id
_entity_poly.type
_entity_poly.pdbx_seq_one_letter_code
_entity_poly.pdbx_strand_id
1 'polypeptide(L)'
;MINRLVRRLGFQQSVPVSLIDDWHIPAPKRSSIELAPREGAASCRVDQYGRVQVDGASWTLDLTLAAGARWVAASASDRVAQTLTAPGVVETTVQTPSGPVVHRVAAGVVSGQPVAIIEIENTGGVAIAVGMVARPLQLDGRGYIGEAAIGGSGIVIDGRRCVRFETSPATVTASDGASGDLLAHMPAASEGASSAAAKCRSGGAQAAAVWPLPHTATLRIVVELAGNTSPGAAVPSTSDINRGWEAHLKQGMRVDVDDFEVSEHLSTACRSVLTMWPEVQDTPSAILAMSEMGFGRDAGRFFDLLERCDDDGAVLRCLARWAQLGEQAHQLEDLERILGRLAQAAHVVAGSGGEPAGAAWLDDALVALGGRLHQIEQPDVAERVQGFKTAVQPIEGAGDQLALLTKALDKRGVWPEAQMRSASHYVRAIRALVVEDTGTEVRLLPQLPELWRGRTIDVLGLPVANGTMSFGLRWHGHRPALLWEASLAPEAPFTLKIPGIDAGFETSDRQGETLLTDPGWGSAS
;
A
#
# COMPACT_ATOMS: atom_id res chain seq x y z
N MET A 1 56.50 8.84 6.23
CA MET A 1 56.63 9.27 7.65
C MET A 1 55.37 10.02 8.14
N ILE A 2 54.81 10.93 7.34
CA ILE A 2 53.58 11.70 7.64
C ILE A 2 52.37 10.79 7.96
N ASN A 3 52.13 9.71 7.20
CA ASN A 3 51.01 8.79 7.47
C ASN A 3 51.08 8.03 8.82
N ARG A 4 52.28 7.87 9.42
CA ARG A 4 52.41 7.27 10.77
C ARG A 4 52.16 8.30 11.89
N LEU A 5 52.39 9.59 11.62
CA LEU A 5 52.14 10.67 12.57
C LEU A 5 50.64 11.01 12.66
N VAL A 6 49.94 11.01 11.52
CA VAL A 6 48.48 11.25 11.43
C VAL A 6 47.69 10.17 12.19
N ARG A 7 48.10 8.89 12.09
CA ARG A 7 47.52 7.78 12.89
C ARG A 7 47.76 7.91 14.40
N ARG A 8 48.86 8.54 14.85
CA ARG A 8 49.16 8.74 16.27
C ARG A 8 48.48 9.97 16.89
N LEU A 9 48.00 10.90 16.06
CA LEU A 9 47.34 12.15 16.49
C LEU A 9 45.80 12.08 16.49
N GLY A 10 45.22 10.89 16.29
CA GLY A 10 43.75 10.70 16.37
C GLY A 10 42.96 11.34 15.23
N PHE A 11 43.61 11.86 14.19
CA PHE A 11 42.94 12.29 12.97
C PHE A 11 42.58 11.05 12.15
N GLN A 12 41.37 10.52 12.35
CA GLN A 12 40.74 9.63 11.37
C GLN A 12 40.73 10.37 10.03
N GLN A 13 41.32 9.77 8.98
CA GLN A 13 41.30 10.34 7.65
C GLN A 13 39.84 10.51 7.23
N SER A 14 39.41 11.77 7.07
CA SER A 14 38.14 12.04 6.39
C SER A 14 38.23 11.45 4.99
N VAL A 15 37.29 10.57 4.63
CA VAL A 15 37.19 10.07 3.25
C VAL A 15 36.92 11.29 2.36
N PRO A 16 37.79 11.62 1.39
CA PRO A 16 37.48 12.63 0.41
C PRO A 16 36.11 12.32 -0.22
N VAL A 17 35.26 13.33 -0.31
CA VAL A 17 33.91 13.23 -0.88
C VAL A 17 33.93 12.60 -2.28
N SER A 18 35.04 12.68 -3.02
CA SER A 18 35.26 12.04 -4.31
C SER A 18 35.36 10.51 -4.29
N LEU A 19 35.78 9.88 -3.18
CA LEU A 19 35.91 8.40 -3.11
C LEU A 19 34.56 7.69 -3.06
N ILE A 20 33.51 8.36 -2.59
CA ILE A 20 32.13 7.83 -2.61
C ILE A 20 31.57 7.92 -4.05
N ASP A 21 32.11 8.78 -4.92
CA ASP A 21 31.62 8.94 -6.31
C ASP A 21 32.00 7.72 -7.15
N ASP A 22 33.06 7.02 -6.77
CA ASP A 22 33.52 5.81 -7.42
C ASP A 22 32.74 4.55 -7.00
N TRP A 23 31.81 4.68 -6.04
CA TRP A 23 31.03 3.54 -5.57
C TRP A 23 29.93 3.18 -6.56
N HIS A 24 29.62 1.89 -6.65
CA HIS A 24 28.55 1.45 -7.53
C HIS A 24 27.20 1.89 -6.97
N ILE A 25 26.59 2.89 -7.61
CA ILE A 25 25.21 3.31 -7.42
C ILE A 25 24.41 2.80 -8.62
N PRO A 26 23.50 1.83 -8.43
CA PRO A 26 22.70 1.29 -9.52
C PRO A 26 21.79 2.38 -10.08
N ALA A 27 21.85 2.61 -11.39
CA ALA A 27 20.92 3.53 -12.05
C ALA A 27 19.48 2.97 -11.94
N PRO A 28 18.52 3.77 -11.47
CA PRO A 28 17.13 3.32 -11.38
C PRO A 28 16.57 3.12 -12.80
N LYS A 29 16.19 1.88 -13.14
CA LYS A 29 15.48 1.60 -14.42
C LYS A 29 13.96 1.56 -14.24
N ARG A 30 13.48 1.53 -12.99
CA ARG A 30 12.07 1.48 -12.58
C ARG A 30 11.92 2.23 -11.27
N SER A 31 10.72 2.76 -11.01
CA SER A 31 10.37 3.34 -9.71
C SER A 31 10.46 2.28 -8.61
N SER A 32 10.92 2.70 -7.43
CA SER A 32 10.87 1.88 -6.23
C SER A 32 9.43 1.70 -5.76
N ILE A 33 9.15 0.56 -5.13
CA ILE A 33 7.86 0.26 -4.53
C ILE A 33 7.89 0.72 -3.07
N GLU A 34 6.92 1.52 -2.67
CA GLU A 34 6.73 1.89 -1.27
C GLU A 34 5.99 0.78 -0.52
N LEU A 35 6.49 0.43 0.66
CA LEU A 35 5.88 -0.52 1.58
C LEU A 35 5.73 0.14 2.94
N ALA A 36 4.53 0.03 3.51
CA ALA A 36 4.23 0.48 4.85
C ALA A 36 3.23 -0.48 5.51
N PRO A 37 3.22 -0.60 6.85
CA PRO A 37 2.14 -1.25 7.55
C PRO A 37 0.81 -0.51 7.29
N ARG A 38 -0.31 -1.13 7.67
CA ARG A 38 -1.62 -0.45 7.68
C ARG A 38 -1.50 0.90 8.41
N GLU A 39 -2.23 1.90 7.92
CA GLU A 39 -2.19 3.31 8.39
C GLU A 39 -0.98 4.12 7.95
N GLY A 40 0.07 3.48 7.41
CA GLY A 40 1.18 4.20 6.79
C GLY A 40 1.96 5.07 7.78
N ALA A 41 2.00 4.70 9.06
CA ALA A 41 2.68 5.49 10.11
C ALA A 41 4.20 5.62 9.89
N ALA A 42 4.80 4.66 9.18
CA ALA A 42 6.17 4.71 8.69
C ALA A 42 6.31 3.80 7.47
N SER A 43 7.19 4.14 6.54
CA SER A 43 7.35 3.41 5.28
C SER A 43 8.82 3.17 4.92
N CYS A 44 9.01 2.31 3.93
CA CYS A 44 10.28 2.13 3.24
C CYS A 44 10.04 2.00 1.73
N ARG A 45 11.09 2.22 0.95
CA ARG A 45 11.11 2.01 -0.49
C ARG A 45 12.01 0.83 -0.83
N VAL A 46 11.55 0.01 -1.77
CA VAL A 46 12.28 -1.15 -2.31
C VAL A 46 12.51 -0.93 -3.80
N ASP A 47 13.77 -0.83 -4.22
CA ASP A 47 14.08 -0.68 -5.65
C ASP A 47 14.02 -2.01 -6.42
N GLN A 48 14.23 -1.96 -7.73
CA GLN A 48 14.17 -3.13 -8.62
C GLN A 48 15.20 -4.24 -8.31
N TYR A 49 16.20 -3.94 -7.48
CA TYR A 49 17.25 -4.87 -7.05
C TYR A 49 17.04 -5.37 -5.62
N GLY A 50 15.94 -4.96 -4.98
CA GLY A 50 15.62 -5.29 -3.60
C GLY A 50 16.36 -4.42 -2.58
N ARG A 51 17.01 -3.31 -2.97
CA ARG A 51 17.62 -2.40 -1.98
C ARG A 51 16.51 -1.72 -1.18
N VAL A 52 16.65 -1.72 0.14
CA VAL A 52 15.67 -1.14 1.06
C VAL A 52 16.18 0.20 1.59
N GLN A 53 15.34 1.23 1.50
CA GLN A 53 15.59 2.53 2.14
C GLN A 53 14.38 2.90 3.00
N VAL A 54 14.60 3.10 4.30
CA VAL A 54 13.57 3.63 5.21
C VAL A 54 13.27 5.09 4.83
N ASP A 55 12.01 5.51 4.92
CA ASP A 55 11.68 6.90 4.62
C ASP A 55 12.42 7.88 5.55
N GLY A 56 12.87 9.00 4.99
CA GLY A 56 13.75 9.96 5.68
C GLY A 56 15.19 9.48 5.97
N ALA A 57 15.53 8.21 5.72
CA ALA A 57 16.90 7.72 5.91
C ALA A 57 17.85 8.18 4.80
N SER A 58 19.11 8.40 5.20
CA SER A 58 20.25 8.72 4.33
C SER A 58 21.12 7.50 4.03
N TRP A 59 20.56 6.30 4.10
CA TRP A 59 21.29 5.05 3.87
C TRP A 59 20.38 3.99 3.24
N THR A 60 20.99 3.02 2.56
CA THR A 60 20.32 1.84 1.99
C THR A 60 20.84 0.57 2.64
N LEU A 61 20.00 -0.48 2.62
CA LEU A 61 20.40 -1.85 2.91
C LEU A 61 20.44 -2.66 1.60
N ASP A 62 21.62 -3.12 1.25
CA ASP A 62 21.91 -3.79 -0.02
C ASP A 62 22.20 -5.28 0.16
N LEU A 63 21.75 -6.10 -0.80
CA LEU A 63 21.99 -7.53 -0.86
C LEU A 63 23.20 -7.87 -1.75
N THR A 64 24.09 -8.72 -1.25
CA THR A 64 25.17 -9.33 -2.02
C THR A 64 25.27 -10.83 -1.73
N LEU A 65 25.59 -11.61 -2.76
CA LEU A 65 25.54 -13.07 -2.72
C LEU A 65 26.87 -13.66 -3.17
N ALA A 66 27.29 -14.77 -2.55
CA ALA A 66 28.45 -15.53 -3.01
C ALA A 66 28.15 -17.04 -3.03
N ALA A 67 28.35 -17.63 -4.21
CA ALA A 67 28.45 -19.08 -4.39
C ALA A 67 29.92 -19.42 -4.68
N GLY A 68 30.73 -19.56 -3.63
CA GLY A 68 32.19 -19.70 -3.72
C GLY A 68 32.93 -18.42 -3.31
N ALA A 69 34.03 -18.10 -3.97
CA ALA A 69 34.97 -17.05 -3.52
C ALA A 69 34.59 -15.61 -3.95
N ARG A 70 33.65 -15.45 -4.89
CA ARG A 70 33.31 -14.14 -5.47
C ARG A 70 31.94 -13.67 -4.98
N TRP A 71 31.91 -12.44 -4.48
CA TRP A 71 30.69 -11.70 -4.17
C TRP A 71 30.11 -11.03 -5.41
N VAL A 72 28.79 -11.09 -5.53
CA VAL A 72 28.02 -10.44 -6.59
C VAL A 72 26.84 -9.73 -5.94
N ALA A 73 26.84 -8.40 -6.02
CA ALA A 73 25.71 -7.58 -5.58
C ALA A 73 24.47 -7.89 -6.42
N ALA A 74 23.29 -7.90 -5.80
CA ALA A 74 22.02 -8.07 -6.52
C ALA A 74 21.87 -7.01 -7.63
N SER A 75 22.32 -5.78 -7.36
CA SER A 75 22.31 -4.68 -8.33
C SER A 75 23.27 -4.80 -9.50
N ALA A 76 24.31 -5.62 -9.35
CA ALA A 76 25.27 -5.92 -10.41
C ALA A 76 24.87 -7.16 -11.23
N SER A 77 23.74 -7.82 -10.90
CA SER A 77 23.23 -8.96 -11.65
C SER A 77 22.35 -8.51 -12.82
N ASP A 78 22.61 -9.04 -14.01
CA ASP A 78 21.79 -8.80 -15.20
C ASP A 78 20.51 -9.66 -15.23
N ARG A 79 20.38 -10.60 -14.29
CA ARG A 79 19.27 -11.57 -14.23
C ARG A 79 18.50 -11.42 -12.92
N VAL A 80 17.89 -10.26 -12.74
CA VAL A 80 17.01 -9.93 -11.63
C VAL A 80 15.59 -9.76 -12.14
N ALA A 81 14.65 -10.43 -11.47
CA ALA A 81 13.22 -10.25 -11.69
C ALA A 81 12.58 -9.78 -10.39
N GLN A 82 11.62 -8.88 -10.49
CA GLN A 82 10.85 -8.39 -9.35
C GLN A 82 9.37 -8.48 -9.68
N THR A 83 8.57 -8.88 -8.69
CA THR A 83 7.10 -8.90 -8.77
C THR A 83 6.49 -8.63 -7.40
N LEU A 84 5.21 -8.27 -7.38
CA LEU A 84 4.40 -8.23 -6.17
C LEU A 84 3.72 -9.62 -6.04
N THR A 85 4.26 -10.51 -5.20
CA THR A 85 3.75 -11.89 -5.09
C THR A 85 2.44 -12.01 -4.32
N ALA A 86 2.15 -10.99 -3.53
CA ALA A 86 0.88 -10.75 -2.87
C ALA A 86 0.84 -9.27 -2.51
N PRO A 87 -0.33 -8.66 -2.31
CA PRO A 87 -0.35 -7.21 -2.26
C PRO A 87 0.49 -6.63 -1.08
N GLY A 88 1.44 -5.74 -1.34
CA GLY A 88 2.37 -5.25 -0.30
C GLY A 88 3.51 -6.22 0.11
N VAL A 89 3.78 -7.29 -0.65
CA VAL A 89 5.00 -8.10 -0.55
C VAL A 89 5.74 -8.09 -1.87
N VAL A 90 6.94 -7.51 -1.86
CA VAL A 90 7.81 -7.44 -3.03
C VAL A 90 8.77 -8.61 -3.01
N GLU A 91 8.76 -9.42 -4.05
CA GLU A 91 9.73 -10.48 -4.27
C GLU A 91 10.71 -10.05 -5.35
N THR A 92 12.00 -10.11 -5.02
CA THR A 92 13.11 -9.92 -5.94
C THR A 92 13.88 -11.22 -6.06
N THR A 93 13.81 -11.86 -7.23
CA THR A 93 14.57 -13.08 -7.51
C THR A 93 15.86 -12.74 -8.23
N VAL A 94 17.00 -13.11 -7.63
CA VAL A 94 18.33 -12.98 -8.21
C VAL A 94 18.78 -14.34 -8.72
N GLN A 95 19.01 -14.47 -10.02
CA GLN A 95 19.56 -15.70 -10.59
C GLN A 95 21.06 -15.77 -10.31
N THR A 96 21.50 -16.86 -9.67
CA THR A 96 22.92 -17.15 -9.45
C THR A 96 23.34 -18.40 -10.22
N PRO A 97 24.65 -18.64 -10.42
CA PRO A 97 25.13 -19.90 -11.00
C PRO A 97 24.70 -21.16 -10.25
N SER A 98 24.40 -21.05 -8.95
CA SER A 98 23.97 -22.16 -8.08
C SER A 98 22.45 -22.32 -7.97
N GLY A 99 21.69 -21.47 -8.68
CA GLY A 99 20.24 -21.43 -8.66
C GLY A 99 19.68 -20.07 -8.22
N PRO A 100 18.35 -19.92 -8.21
CA PRO A 100 17.70 -18.70 -7.79
C PRO A 100 17.83 -18.47 -6.29
N VAL A 101 18.00 -17.20 -5.93
CA VAL A 101 17.87 -16.71 -4.55
C VAL A 101 16.71 -15.74 -4.52
N VAL A 102 15.78 -15.98 -3.61
CA VAL A 102 14.54 -15.22 -3.51
C VAL A 102 14.64 -14.27 -2.32
N HIS A 103 14.52 -12.97 -2.58
CA HIS A 103 14.54 -11.92 -1.57
C HIS A 103 13.15 -11.28 -1.49
N ARG A 104 12.43 -11.47 -0.38
CA ARG A 104 11.12 -10.89 -0.12
C ARG A 104 11.22 -9.76 0.89
N VAL A 105 10.54 -8.66 0.62
CA VAL A 105 10.38 -7.53 1.54
C VAL A 105 8.89 -7.28 1.75
N ALA A 106 8.48 -7.20 3.01
CA ALA A 106 7.12 -6.91 3.44
C ALA A 106 7.14 -5.91 4.60
N ALA A 107 6.15 -5.02 4.67
CA ALA A 107 5.99 -4.14 5.83
C ALA A 107 4.96 -4.71 6.81
N GLY A 108 5.24 -4.59 8.10
CA GLY A 108 4.38 -5.10 9.16
C GLY A 108 4.66 -4.46 10.52
N VAL A 109 4.04 -5.01 11.57
CA VAL A 109 4.22 -4.54 12.95
C VAL A 109 4.81 -5.64 13.80
N VAL A 110 5.88 -5.34 14.53
CA VAL A 110 6.53 -6.25 15.48
C VAL A 110 6.62 -5.56 16.83
N SER A 111 6.11 -6.18 17.89
CA SER A 111 6.08 -5.58 19.24
C SER A 111 5.53 -4.14 19.30
N GLY A 112 4.53 -3.83 18.46
CA GLY A 112 3.93 -2.49 18.35
C GLY A 112 4.74 -1.48 17.54
N GLN A 113 5.85 -1.87 16.92
CA GLN A 113 6.68 -0.99 16.08
C GLN A 113 6.55 -1.33 14.60
N PRO A 114 6.45 -0.32 13.70
CA PRO A 114 6.44 -0.55 12.27
C PRO A 114 7.84 -0.98 11.79
N VAL A 115 7.87 -2.06 11.00
CA VAL A 115 9.11 -2.66 10.49
C VAL A 115 8.96 -3.07 9.02
N ALA A 116 10.08 -3.10 8.31
CA ALA A 116 10.20 -3.89 7.09
C ALA A 116 10.88 -5.22 7.44
N ILE A 117 10.27 -6.32 7.00
CA ILE A 117 10.75 -7.69 7.21
C ILE A 117 11.31 -8.17 5.89
N ILE A 118 12.58 -8.57 5.93
CA ILE A 118 13.33 -9.11 4.81
C ILE A 118 13.46 -10.61 5.03
N GLU A 119 13.04 -11.41 4.05
CA GLU A 119 13.29 -12.84 3.98
C GLU A 119 14.15 -13.17 2.77
N ILE A 120 15.24 -13.90 2.96
CA ILE A 120 16.13 -14.34 1.89
C ILE A 120 16.17 -15.87 1.91
N GLU A 121 15.67 -16.47 0.84
CA GLU A 121 15.55 -17.91 0.68
C GLU A 121 16.48 -18.41 -0.42
N ASN A 122 17.31 -19.40 -0.08
CA ASN A 122 18.13 -20.09 -1.07
C ASN A 122 17.36 -21.26 -1.68
N THR A 123 16.72 -21.00 -2.83
CA THR A 123 16.01 -22.04 -3.61
C THR A 123 16.93 -22.83 -4.55
N GLY A 124 18.23 -22.52 -4.55
CA GLY A 124 19.25 -23.25 -5.30
C GLY A 124 19.66 -24.56 -4.65
N GLY A 125 20.47 -25.35 -5.38
CA GLY A 125 20.88 -26.70 -4.95
C GLY A 125 22.11 -26.74 -4.04
N VAL A 126 22.75 -25.61 -3.77
CA VAL A 126 24.03 -25.53 -3.02
C VAL A 126 23.95 -24.40 -1.99
N ALA A 127 24.61 -24.58 -0.84
CA ALA A 127 24.74 -23.52 0.16
C ALA A 127 25.50 -22.30 -0.40
N ILE A 128 25.03 -21.12 -0.03
CA ILE A 128 25.61 -19.83 -0.46
C ILE A 128 26.00 -19.00 0.77
N ALA A 129 26.75 -17.93 0.58
CA ALA A 129 26.90 -16.87 1.56
C ALA A 129 26.02 -15.67 1.16
N VAL A 130 25.29 -15.13 2.13
CA VAL A 130 24.45 -13.94 1.99
C VAL A 130 25.08 -12.81 2.78
N GLY A 131 25.29 -11.69 2.11
CA GLY A 131 25.80 -10.45 2.69
C GLY A 131 24.74 -9.36 2.66
N MET A 132 24.59 -8.66 3.78
CA MET A 132 23.73 -7.48 3.89
C MET A 132 24.59 -6.28 4.27
N VAL A 133 24.49 -5.20 3.50
CA VAL A 133 25.39 -4.04 3.61
C VAL A 133 24.58 -2.77 3.81
N ALA A 134 24.76 -2.09 4.95
CA ALA A 134 24.29 -0.74 5.16
C ALA A 134 25.28 0.25 4.52
N ARG A 135 24.81 1.01 3.53
CA ARG A 135 25.64 1.93 2.74
C ARG A 135 25.10 3.36 2.87
N PRO A 136 25.97 4.40 2.93
CA PRO A 136 25.59 5.81 2.94
C PRO A 136 25.16 6.27 1.55
N LEU A 137 24.14 5.62 1.02
CA LEU A 137 23.50 5.92 -0.24
C LEU A 137 22.02 6.18 -0.02
N GLN A 138 21.40 6.86 -0.97
CA GLN A 138 19.97 6.83 -1.17
C GLN A 138 19.70 6.06 -2.46
N LEU A 139 18.47 5.60 -2.67
CA LEU A 139 18.09 4.87 -3.88
C LEU A 139 18.35 5.69 -5.15
N ASP A 140 18.26 7.02 -5.04
CA ASP A 140 18.41 8.01 -6.10
C ASP A 140 19.72 8.83 -6.00
N GLY A 141 20.60 8.53 -5.05
CA GLY A 141 21.82 9.32 -4.91
C GLY A 141 22.68 9.01 -3.70
N ARG A 142 23.36 10.05 -3.22
CA ARG A 142 24.28 9.97 -2.10
C ARG A 142 23.54 10.09 -0.79
N GLY A 143 23.97 9.29 0.17
CA GLY A 143 23.50 9.34 1.54
C GLY A 143 24.59 9.83 2.49
N TYR A 144 24.41 9.50 3.75
CA TYR A 144 25.30 9.87 4.84
C TYR A 144 25.15 8.86 5.98
N ILE A 145 26.28 8.35 6.47
CA ILE A 145 26.39 7.60 7.72
C ILE A 145 27.64 8.12 8.45
N GLY A 146 27.44 8.80 9.58
CA GLY A 146 28.54 9.34 10.37
C GLY A 146 29.24 8.25 11.19
N GLU A 147 28.46 7.34 11.76
CA GLU A 147 28.91 6.22 12.55
C GLU A 147 28.06 4.98 12.26
N ALA A 148 28.74 3.86 12.01
CA ALA A 148 28.11 2.55 11.87
C ALA A 148 28.74 1.59 12.88
N ALA A 149 27.91 0.92 13.68
CA ALA A 149 28.31 -0.17 14.54
C ALA A 149 27.46 -1.40 14.23
N ILE A 150 28.06 -2.58 14.27
CA ILE A 150 27.41 -3.84 13.94
C ILE A 150 27.89 -4.94 14.87
N GLY A 151 26.99 -5.87 15.18
CA GLY A 151 27.31 -7.07 15.95
C GLY A 151 26.32 -8.19 15.68
N GLY A 152 26.37 -9.23 16.50
CA GLY A 152 25.55 -10.45 16.32
C GLY A 152 24.03 -10.25 16.36
N SER A 153 23.55 -9.09 16.80
CA SER A 153 22.11 -8.79 16.97
C SER A 153 21.56 -7.73 16.02
N GLY A 154 22.41 -7.02 15.27
CA GLY A 154 21.94 -5.96 14.37
C GLY A 154 22.96 -4.89 14.01
N ILE A 155 22.46 -3.85 13.33
CA ILE A 155 23.20 -2.67 12.88
C ILE A 155 22.67 -1.43 13.62
N VAL A 156 23.60 -0.61 14.10
CA VAL A 156 23.36 0.70 14.70
C VAL A 156 24.00 1.76 13.80
N ILE A 157 23.21 2.75 13.38
CA ILE A 157 23.63 3.88 12.57
C ILE A 157 23.38 5.16 13.37
N ASP A 158 24.41 6.00 13.51
CA ASP A 158 24.35 7.28 14.22
C ASP A 158 23.66 7.19 15.60
N GLY A 159 23.99 6.12 16.34
CA GLY A 159 23.48 5.86 17.69
C GLY A 159 22.09 5.23 17.76
N ARG A 160 21.42 4.98 16.64
CA ARG A 160 20.10 4.34 16.57
C ARG A 160 20.22 2.94 16.00
N ARG A 161 19.61 1.94 16.63
CA ARG A 161 19.51 0.61 16.03
C ARG A 161 18.52 0.70 14.85
N CYS A 162 18.98 0.31 13.67
CA CYS A 162 18.20 0.40 12.43
C CYS A 162 17.88 -0.96 11.84
N VAL A 163 18.69 -1.97 12.14
CA VAL A 163 18.49 -3.34 11.67
C VAL A 163 18.65 -4.30 12.83
N ARG A 164 17.76 -5.27 12.94
CA ARG A 164 17.83 -6.38 13.89
C ARG A 164 17.93 -7.70 13.14
N PHE A 165 18.84 -8.55 13.60
CA PHE A 165 19.03 -9.89 13.06
C PHE A 165 18.25 -10.91 13.90
N GLU A 166 17.58 -11.86 13.25
CA GLU A 166 16.94 -12.98 13.96
C GLU A 166 17.97 -14.08 14.28
N THR A 167 18.93 -14.29 13.38
CA THR A 167 20.05 -15.21 13.56
C THR A 167 21.37 -14.45 13.51
N SER A 168 22.32 -14.83 14.36
CA SER A 168 23.62 -14.16 14.37
C SER A 168 24.41 -14.44 13.08
N PRO A 169 24.99 -13.41 12.44
CA PRO A 169 25.89 -13.58 11.31
C PRO A 169 27.15 -14.35 11.70
N ALA A 170 27.74 -15.05 10.74
CA ALA A 170 29.03 -15.73 10.90
C ALA A 170 30.18 -14.72 11.05
N THR A 171 30.08 -13.58 10.38
CA THR A 171 31.02 -12.47 10.56
C THR A 171 30.36 -11.12 10.25
N VAL A 172 30.89 -10.07 10.86
CA VAL A 172 30.50 -8.69 10.62
C VAL A 172 31.72 -7.82 10.35
N THR A 173 31.54 -6.73 9.60
CA THR A 173 32.59 -5.74 9.35
C THR A 173 32.00 -4.34 9.32
N ALA A 174 32.85 -3.35 9.59
CA ALA A 174 32.53 -1.94 9.43
C ALA A 174 33.72 -1.23 8.79
N SER A 175 33.45 -0.23 7.96
CA SER A 175 34.46 0.55 7.23
C SER A 175 34.12 2.02 7.33
N ASP A 176 35.14 2.88 7.38
CA ASP A 176 34.97 4.33 7.26
C ASP A 176 34.82 4.79 5.80
N GLY A 177 34.93 3.86 4.84
CA GLY A 177 34.84 4.11 3.40
C GLY A 177 36.18 4.43 2.73
N ALA A 178 37.28 4.60 3.48
CA ALA A 178 38.57 4.99 2.92
C ALA A 178 39.18 3.92 2.00
N SER A 179 38.87 2.66 2.27
CA SER A 179 39.29 1.49 1.48
C SER A 179 38.31 1.14 0.35
N GLY A 180 37.29 1.98 0.11
CA GLY A 180 36.26 1.78 -0.89
C GLY A 180 34.96 1.20 -0.34
N ASP A 181 34.13 0.73 -1.26
CA ASP A 181 32.78 0.22 -1.02
C ASP A 181 32.80 -1.21 -0.44
N LEU A 182 32.15 -1.41 0.71
CA LEU A 182 32.04 -2.72 1.34
C LEU A 182 31.23 -3.71 0.49
N LEU A 183 30.31 -3.22 -0.36
CA LEU A 183 29.53 -4.08 -1.23
C LEU A 183 30.42 -4.87 -2.21
N ALA A 184 31.55 -4.29 -2.62
CA ALA A 184 32.56 -4.93 -3.47
C ALA A 184 33.62 -5.72 -2.69
N HIS A 185 33.79 -5.45 -1.38
CA HIS A 185 34.87 -5.98 -0.55
C HIS A 185 34.32 -6.64 0.73
N MET A 186 33.36 -7.54 0.55
CA MET A 186 32.77 -8.28 1.66
C MET A 186 33.80 -9.21 2.32
N PRO A 187 33.79 -9.34 3.66
CA PRO A 187 34.68 -10.24 4.38
C PRO A 187 34.37 -11.69 4.04
N ALA A 188 35.38 -12.56 4.14
CA ALA A 188 35.12 -14.00 4.08
C ALA A 188 34.34 -14.45 5.32
N ALA A 189 33.36 -15.35 5.15
CA ALA A 189 32.55 -15.86 6.27
C ALA A 189 33.39 -16.49 7.41
N SER A 190 34.62 -16.92 7.10
CA SER A 190 35.58 -17.51 8.04
C SER A 190 36.36 -16.50 8.89
N GLU A 191 36.26 -15.19 8.63
CA GLU A 191 37.03 -14.17 9.36
C GLU A 191 36.49 -13.93 10.80
N GLY A 192 35.26 -14.36 11.10
CA GLY A 192 34.79 -14.61 12.47
C GLY A 192 34.64 -13.39 13.40
N ALA A 193 34.75 -12.16 12.89
CA ALA A 193 34.51 -10.97 13.71
C ALA A 193 33.06 -10.92 14.23
N SER A 194 32.90 -10.77 15.55
CA SER A 194 31.59 -10.78 16.24
C SER A 194 30.98 -9.38 16.43
N SER A 195 31.80 -8.34 16.32
CA SER A 195 31.39 -6.94 16.33
C SER A 195 32.41 -6.08 15.57
N ALA A 196 31.93 -4.99 14.99
CA ALA A 196 32.76 -3.99 14.32
C ALA A 196 32.11 -2.61 14.42
N ALA A 197 32.92 -1.55 14.38
CA ALA A 197 32.41 -0.19 14.32
C ALA A 197 33.36 0.71 13.51
N ALA A 198 32.78 1.69 12.82
CA ALA A 198 33.51 2.68 12.06
C ALA A 198 32.85 4.05 12.21
N LYS A 199 33.66 5.10 12.15
CA LYS A 199 33.21 6.50 12.14
C LYS A 199 33.84 7.19 10.95
N CYS A 200 33.05 8.00 10.25
CA CYS A 200 33.49 8.79 9.13
C CYS A 200 32.84 10.16 9.18
N ARG A 201 33.65 11.21 9.41
CA ARG A 201 33.15 12.60 9.49
C ARG A 201 32.52 13.10 8.19
N SER A 202 32.91 12.54 7.05
CA SER A 202 32.34 12.87 5.74
C SER A 202 31.14 12.00 5.36
N GLY A 203 30.65 11.16 6.28
CA GLY A 203 29.44 10.36 6.05
C GLY A 203 29.67 9.05 5.30
N GLY A 204 30.91 8.60 5.14
CA GLY A 204 31.26 7.40 4.37
C GLY A 204 31.24 6.09 5.16
N ALA A 205 30.76 6.08 6.41
CA ALA A 205 30.80 4.86 7.23
C ALA A 205 29.83 3.81 6.66
N GLN A 206 30.19 2.54 6.78
CA GLN A 206 29.44 1.40 6.26
C GLN A 206 29.51 0.24 7.25
N ALA A 207 28.52 -0.65 7.20
CA ALA A 207 28.53 -1.90 7.96
C ALA A 207 27.98 -3.06 7.14
N ALA A 208 28.55 -4.24 7.31
CA ALA A 208 28.12 -5.43 6.60
C ALA A 208 28.13 -6.67 7.49
N ALA A 209 27.15 -7.55 7.30
CA ALA A 209 27.04 -8.84 7.97
C ALA A 209 26.92 -9.97 6.94
N VAL A 210 27.48 -11.14 7.27
CA VAL A 210 27.52 -12.32 6.40
C VAL A 210 26.94 -13.54 7.11
N TRP A 211 26.04 -14.25 6.42
CA TRP A 211 25.49 -15.53 6.86
C TRP A 211 25.78 -16.63 5.83
N PRO A 212 26.20 -17.83 6.25
CA PRO A 212 26.02 -19.01 5.42
C PRO A 212 24.52 -19.33 5.35
N LEU A 213 24.00 -19.53 4.14
CA LEU A 213 22.61 -19.90 3.87
C LEU A 213 22.56 -21.25 3.16
N PRO A 214 22.27 -22.36 3.89
CA PRO A 214 22.06 -23.67 3.31
C PRO A 214 20.94 -23.68 2.25
N HIS A 215 20.91 -24.70 1.40
CA HIS A 215 19.77 -24.89 0.49
C HIS A 215 18.48 -24.97 1.32
N THR A 216 17.38 -24.42 0.82
CA THR A 216 16.04 -24.42 1.45
C THR A 216 15.95 -23.68 2.80
N ALA A 217 17.02 -23.06 3.27
CA ALA A 217 17.00 -22.23 4.47
C ALA A 217 16.53 -20.80 4.13
N THR A 218 15.87 -20.16 5.10
CA THR A 218 15.44 -18.76 5.02
C THR A 218 16.17 -17.95 6.10
N LEU A 219 16.83 -16.87 5.68
CA LEU A 219 17.34 -15.84 6.57
C LEU A 219 16.27 -14.76 6.72
N ARG A 220 16.05 -14.29 7.96
CA ARG A 220 15.12 -13.20 8.24
C ARG A 220 15.80 -12.05 8.97
N ILE A 221 15.50 -10.83 8.52
CA ILE A 221 16.05 -9.58 9.02
C ILE A 221 14.91 -8.59 9.21
N VAL A 222 15.00 -7.79 10.27
CA VAL A 222 14.04 -6.73 10.59
C VAL A 222 14.72 -5.38 10.41
N VAL A 223 14.13 -4.53 9.60
CA VAL A 223 14.54 -3.13 9.42
C VAL A 223 13.54 -2.25 10.17
N GLU A 224 14.05 -1.46 11.11
CA GLU A 224 13.24 -0.59 11.97
C GLU A 224 12.80 0.64 11.17
N LEU A 225 11.49 0.87 11.02
CA LEU A 225 10.99 2.01 10.22
C LEU A 225 10.78 3.28 11.05
N ALA A 226 10.49 3.15 12.35
CA ALA A 226 10.29 4.29 13.24
C ALA A 226 11.01 4.10 14.58
N GLY A 227 10.50 3.19 15.41
CA GLY A 227 11.07 2.84 16.72
C GLY A 227 11.70 1.46 16.72
N ASN A 228 12.31 1.10 17.85
CA ASN A 228 13.00 -0.18 18.00
C ASN A 228 12.09 -1.29 18.51
N THR A 229 12.15 -2.44 17.86
CA THR A 229 11.51 -3.67 18.34
C THR A 229 12.16 -4.20 19.62
N SER A 230 11.36 -4.88 20.45
CA SER A 230 11.85 -5.56 21.65
C SER A 230 12.82 -6.69 21.27
N PRO A 231 13.96 -6.84 21.99
CA PRO A 231 14.87 -7.97 21.78
C PRO A 231 14.12 -9.30 21.94
N GLY A 232 14.16 -10.15 20.91
CA GLY A 232 13.49 -11.45 20.92
C GLY A 232 11.99 -11.44 20.58
N ALA A 233 11.43 -10.29 20.19
CA ALA A 233 10.05 -10.25 19.67
C ALA A 233 9.92 -11.16 18.44
N ALA A 234 8.87 -12.00 18.45
CA ALA A 234 8.53 -12.88 17.34
C ALA A 234 8.32 -12.05 16.06
N VAL A 235 8.90 -12.51 14.96
CA VAL A 235 8.82 -11.84 13.66
C VAL A 235 7.90 -12.67 12.76
N PRO A 236 6.83 -12.08 12.21
CA PRO A 236 6.00 -12.78 11.24
C PRO A 236 6.78 -13.03 9.95
N SER A 237 6.52 -14.15 9.29
CA SER A 237 6.96 -14.40 7.93
C SER A 237 6.21 -13.51 6.93
N THR A 238 6.74 -13.37 5.72
CA THR A 238 6.02 -12.68 4.64
C THR A 238 4.67 -13.36 4.32
N SER A 239 4.58 -14.68 4.52
CA SER A 239 3.33 -15.42 4.39
C SER A 239 2.30 -15.08 5.49
N ASP A 240 2.75 -14.81 6.73
CA ASP A 240 1.87 -14.42 7.84
C ASP A 240 1.28 -13.04 7.58
N ILE A 241 2.11 -12.11 7.08
CA ILE A 241 1.68 -10.75 6.69
C ILE A 241 0.60 -10.82 5.61
N ASN A 242 0.80 -11.67 4.59
CA ASN A 242 -0.18 -11.86 3.53
C ASN A 242 -1.52 -12.40 4.04
N ARG A 243 -1.50 -13.42 4.90
CA ARG A 243 -2.71 -13.95 5.52
C ARG A 243 -3.41 -12.91 6.37
N GLY A 244 -2.66 -12.07 7.08
CA GLY A 244 -3.20 -10.93 7.83
C GLY A 244 -3.94 -9.95 6.92
N TRP A 245 -3.35 -9.60 5.78
CA TRP A 245 -4.01 -8.75 4.80
C TRP A 245 -5.24 -9.40 4.15
N GLU A 246 -5.17 -10.68 3.78
CA GLU A 246 -6.34 -11.41 3.24
C GLU A 246 -7.49 -11.42 4.25
N ALA A 247 -7.20 -11.68 5.53
CA ALA A 247 -8.19 -11.65 6.59
C ALA A 247 -8.79 -10.25 6.77
N HIS A 248 -7.96 -9.21 6.68
CA HIS A 248 -8.42 -7.84 6.79
C HIS A 248 -9.27 -7.39 5.60
N LEU A 249 -8.83 -7.68 4.37
CA LEU A 249 -9.54 -7.29 3.14
C LEU A 249 -10.90 -8.00 2.98
N LYS A 250 -11.11 -9.14 3.64
CA LYS A 250 -12.43 -9.82 3.69
C LYS A 250 -13.54 -8.97 4.29
N GLN A 251 -13.21 -7.96 5.10
CA GLN A 251 -14.17 -7.06 5.74
C GLN A 251 -14.77 -6.03 4.77
N GLY A 252 -14.14 -5.81 3.62
CA GLY A 252 -14.55 -4.82 2.63
C GLY A 252 -15.12 -5.41 1.35
N MET A 253 -15.33 -4.51 0.38
CA MET A 253 -15.77 -4.83 -0.97
C MET A 253 -14.77 -5.76 -1.66
N ARG A 254 -15.28 -6.87 -2.21
CA ARG A 254 -14.54 -7.78 -3.09
C ARG A 254 -15.33 -7.96 -4.37
N VAL A 255 -14.62 -7.97 -5.50
CA VAL A 255 -15.20 -8.12 -6.84
C VAL A 255 -14.37 -9.14 -7.60
N ASP A 256 -15.03 -10.18 -8.08
CA ASP A 256 -14.46 -11.21 -8.92
C ASP A 256 -15.25 -11.28 -10.24
N VAL A 257 -14.54 -11.43 -11.34
CA VAL A 257 -15.11 -11.52 -12.69
C VAL A 257 -14.33 -12.59 -13.45
N ASP A 258 -15.03 -13.62 -13.94
CA ASP A 258 -14.39 -14.71 -14.69
C ASP A 258 -13.53 -14.16 -15.84
N ASP A 259 -12.34 -14.74 -16.01
CA ASP A 259 -11.34 -14.41 -17.04
C ASP A 259 -10.67 -13.02 -16.91
N PHE A 260 -10.88 -12.30 -15.80
CA PHE A 260 -10.22 -11.01 -15.54
C PHE A 260 -9.57 -10.95 -14.16
N GLU A 261 -8.39 -10.33 -14.07
CA GLU A 261 -7.64 -10.11 -12.83
C GLU A 261 -8.21 -8.93 -11.99
N VAL A 262 -9.53 -8.75 -11.98
CA VAL A 262 -10.19 -7.64 -11.25
C VAL A 262 -9.92 -7.72 -9.75
N SER A 263 -10.03 -8.92 -9.18
CA SER A 263 -9.84 -9.18 -7.75
C SER A 263 -8.40 -8.89 -7.29
N GLU A 264 -7.40 -9.25 -8.09
CA GLU A 264 -5.98 -9.04 -7.78
C GLU A 264 -5.60 -7.56 -7.83
N HIS A 265 -6.02 -6.85 -8.89
CA HIS A 265 -5.79 -5.42 -9.03
C HIS A 265 -6.55 -4.60 -8.00
N LEU A 266 -7.80 -4.98 -7.68
CA LEU A 266 -8.57 -4.34 -6.62
C LEU A 266 -7.89 -4.54 -5.27
N SER A 267 -7.40 -5.75 -4.97
CA SER A 267 -6.65 -6.02 -3.73
C SER A 267 -5.39 -5.17 -3.63
N THR A 268 -4.68 -4.95 -4.73
CA THR A 268 -3.51 -4.06 -4.79
C THR A 268 -3.89 -2.60 -4.60
N ALA A 269 -4.98 -2.15 -5.22
CA ALA A 269 -5.52 -0.81 -5.02
C ALA A 269 -5.91 -0.57 -3.55
N CYS A 270 -6.65 -1.50 -2.95
CA CYS A 270 -7.07 -1.43 -1.56
C CYS A 270 -5.87 -1.34 -0.61
N ARG A 271 -4.86 -2.21 -0.75
CA ARG A 271 -3.65 -2.11 0.10
C ARG A 271 -2.92 -0.80 -0.09
N SER A 272 -2.80 -0.29 -1.32
CA SER A 272 -2.14 1.00 -1.58
C SER A 272 -2.85 2.14 -0.85
N VAL A 273 -4.18 2.21 -0.93
CA VAL A 273 -4.96 3.23 -0.23
C VAL A 273 -4.87 3.06 1.29
N LEU A 274 -4.77 1.82 1.80
CA LEU A 274 -4.66 1.53 3.23
C LEU A 274 -3.26 1.73 3.83
N THR A 275 -2.21 1.86 3.02
CA THR A 275 -0.83 1.97 3.51
C THR A 275 -0.12 3.26 3.10
N MET A 276 -0.57 3.96 2.07
CA MET A 276 0.07 5.17 1.57
C MET A 276 -0.64 6.44 2.05
N TRP A 277 0.06 7.57 1.92
CA TRP A 277 -0.46 8.92 2.13
C TRP A 277 -0.73 9.61 0.79
N PRO A 278 -1.91 10.24 0.59
CA PRO A 278 -2.22 10.95 -0.64
C PRO A 278 -1.55 12.33 -0.67
N GLU A 279 -1.38 12.87 -1.88
CA GLU A 279 -1.21 14.31 -2.03
C GLU A 279 -2.46 15.03 -1.51
N VAL A 280 -2.30 16.27 -1.06
CA VAL A 280 -3.39 17.07 -0.46
C VAL A 280 -4.62 17.14 -1.37
N GLN A 281 -4.44 17.31 -2.67
CA GLN A 281 -5.56 17.40 -3.62
C GLN A 281 -6.22 16.05 -3.93
N ASP A 282 -5.51 14.94 -3.70
CA ASP A 282 -6.07 13.59 -3.88
C ASP A 282 -6.76 13.05 -2.62
N THR A 283 -6.63 13.77 -1.49
CA THR A 283 -7.14 13.34 -0.19
C THR A 283 -8.65 13.06 -0.20
N PRO A 284 -9.52 13.90 -0.79
CA PRO A 284 -10.95 13.59 -0.87
C PRO A 284 -11.25 12.29 -1.64
N SER A 285 -10.52 12.02 -2.73
CA SER A 285 -10.70 10.81 -3.52
C SER A 285 -10.22 9.56 -2.79
N ALA A 286 -9.15 9.68 -1.99
CA ALA A 286 -8.66 8.61 -1.11
C ALA A 286 -9.70 8.25 -0.03
N ILE A 287 -10.26 9.25 0.65
CA ILE A 287 -11.30 9.06 1.67
C ILE A 287 -12.54 8.39 1.05
N LEU A 288 -12.98 8.87 -0.12
CA LEU A 288 -14.07 8.23 -0.85
C LEU A 288 -13.78 6.76 -1.14
N ALA A 289 -12.62 6.45 -1.71
CA ALA A 289 -12.23 5.07 -2.01
C ALA A 289 -12.23 4.18 -0.75
N MET A 290 -11.69 4.66 0.38
CA MET A 290 -11.67 3.93 1.65
C MET A 290 -13.07 3.66 2.19
N SER A 291 -13.93 4.67 2.22
CA SER A 291 -15.32 4.52 2.66
C SER A 291 -16.09 3.55 1.76
N GLU A 292 -15.92 3.70 0.45
CA GLU A 292 -16.61 2.92 -0.58
C GLU A 292 -16.16 1.46 -0.68
N MET A 293 -14.94 1.14 -0.23
CA MET A 293 -14.46 -0.23 -0.09
C MET A 293 -14.75 -0.86 1.28
N GLY A 294 -15.28 -0.09 2.25
CA GLY A 294 -15.65 -0.60 3.58
C GLY A 294 -14.62 -0.36 4.69
N PHE A 295 -13.59 0.47 4.42
CA PHE A 295 -12.56 0.87 5.39
C PHE A 295 -12.68 2.35 5.77
N GLY A 296 -13.90 2.86 5.88
CA GLY A 296 -14.14 4.27 6.27
C GLY A 296 -13.55 4.62 7.63
N ARG A 297 -13.41 3.66 8.55
CA ARG A 297 -12.75 3.89 9.85
C ARG A 297 -11.27 4.28 9.69
N ASP A 298 -10.58 3.71 8.70
CA ASP A 298 -9.18 4.04 8.43
C ASP A 298 -9.00 5.42 7.80
N ALA A 299 -10.07 6.00 7.21
CA ALA A 299 -10.00 7.25 6.47
C ALA A 299 -9.76 8.48 7.38
N GLY A 300 -10.12 8.40 8.67
CA GLY A 300 -9.93 9.48 9.65
C GLY A 300 -8.47 9.93 9.77
N ARG A 301 -7.50 9.07 9.45
CA ARG A 301 -6.06 9.43 9.45
C ARG A 301 -5.70 10.52 8.44
N PHE A 302 -6.55 10.75 7.43
CA PHE A 302 -6.31 11.75 6.38
C PHE A 302 -6.98 13.10 6.65
N PHE A 303 -7.74 13.26 7.74
CA PHE A 303 -8.53 14.46 7.97
C PHE A 303 -7.67 15.71 8.11
N ASP A 304 -6.51 15.62 8.75
CA ASP A 304 -5.57 16.73 8.88
C ASP A 304 -5.07 17.23 7.51
N LEU A 305 -5.05 16.39 6.46
CA LEU A 305 -4.72 16.83 5.10
C LEU A 305 -5.86 17.63 4.45
N LEU A 306 -7.12 17.36 4.81
CA LEU A 306 -8.27 18.11 4.29
C LEU A 306 -8.24 19.57 4.71
N GLU A 307 -7.60 19.91 5.84
CA GLU A 307 -7.40 21.30 6.25
C GLU A 307 -6.68 22.14 5.21
N ARG A 308 -5.87 21.49 4.36
CA ARG A 308 -5.06 22.11 3.33
C ARG A 308 -5.63 21.92 1.92
N CYS A 309 -6.74 21.21 1.79
CA CYS A 309 -7.38 20.97 0.51
C CYS A 309 -8.27 22.17 0.13
N ASP A 310 -8.05 22.71 -1.07
CA ASP A 310 -8.73 23.93 -1.54
C ASP A 310 -10.08 23.65 -2.21
N ASP A 311 -10.37 22.38 -2.56
CA ASP A 311 -11.66 21.99 -3.16
C ASP A 311 -12.71 21.72 -2.06
N ASP A 312 -13.38 22.79 -1.61
CA ASP A 312 -14.45 22.73 -0.61
C ASP A 312 -15.58 21.76 -1.00
N GLY A 313 -15.91 21.66 -2.28
CA GLY A 313 -16.92 20.73 -2.77
C GLY A 313 -16.48 19.28 -2.60
N ALA A 314 -15.23 18.97 -2.90
CA ALA A 314 -14.68 17.63 -2.71
C ALA A 314 -14.58 17.25 -1.23
N VAL A 315 -14.15 18.19 -0.36
CA VAL A 315 -14.12 18.00 1.10
C VAL A 315 -15.51 17.66 1.63
N LEU A 316 -16.53 18.44 1.23
CA LEU A 316 -17.92 18.18 1.64
C LEU A 316 -18.41 16.80 1.16
N ARG A 317 -18.18 16.46 -0.11
CA ARG A 317 -18.60 15.17 -0.69
C ARG A 317 -17.95 13.97 -0.02
N CYS A 318 -16.64 14.02 0.23
CA CYS A 318 -15.94 12.89 0.81
C CYS A 318 -16.36 12.66 2.26
N LEU A 319 -16.53 13.73 3.05
CA LEU A 319 -17.02 13.64 4.44
C LEU A 319 -18.48 13.20 4.50
N ALA A 320 -19.32 13.63 3.57
CA ALA A 320 -20.71 13.18 3.47
C ALA A 320 -20.79 11.67 3.20
N ARG A 321 -20.05 11.19 2.19
CA ARG A 321 -20.03 9.75 1.85
C ARG A 321 -19.41 8.91 2.96
N TRP A 322 -18.35 9.42 3.59
CA TRP A 322 -17.74 8.78 4.76
C TRP A 322 -18.74 8.66 5.91
N ALA A 323 -19.49 9.71 6.22
CA ALA A 323 -20.55 9.70 7.24
C ALA A 323 -21.66 8.69 6.92
N GLN A 324 -22.06 8.59 5.64
CA GLN A 324 -23.11 7.71 5.17
C GLN A 324 -22.76 6.22 5.24
N LEU A 325 -21.53 5.86 4.86
CA LEU A 325 -21.10 4.46 4.77
C LEU A 325 -20.39 3.93 6.03
N GLY A 326 -19.92 4.82 6.92
CA GLY A 326 -19.18 4.41 8.10
C GLY A 326 -20.04 4.10 9.33
N GLU A 327 -19.41 3.47 10.31
CA GLU A 327 -20.04 3.09 11.58
C GLU A 327 -20.10 4.28 12.55
N GLN A 328 -21.29 4.58 13.07
CA GLN A 328 -21.54 5.77 13.89
C GLN A 328 -20.58 5.92 15.09
N ALA A 329 -20.31 4.82 15.80
CA ALA A 329 -19.56 4.84 17.06
C ALA A 329 -18.14 5.43 16.94
N HIS A 330 -17.53 5.38 15.74
CA HIS A 330 -16.16 5.84 15.51
C HIS A 330 -16.11 7.18 14.76
N GLN A 331 -17.24 7.66 14.24
CA GLN A 331 -17.29 8.85 13.41
C GLN A 331 -17.37 10.15 14.20
N LEU A 332 -17.92 10.14 15.41
CA LEU A 332 -18.21 11.39 16.13
C LEU A 332 -16.93 12.14 16.54
N GLU A 333 -15.95 11.44 17.11
CA GLU A 333 -14.66 12.02 17.50
C GLU A 333 -13.89 12.57 16.29
N ASP A 334 -13.86 11.80 15.19
CA ASP A 334 -13.23 12.22 13.93
C ASP A 334 -13.93 13.44 13.31
N LEU A 335 -15.26 13.50 13.41
CA LEU A 335 -16.05 14.62 12.91
C LEU A 335 -15.83 15.89 13.73
N GLU A 336 -15.75 15.78 15.06
CA GLU A 336 -15.39 16.90 15.95
C GLU A 336 -14.02 17.48 15.59
N ARG A 337 -13.03 16.61 15.34
CA ARG A 337 -11.68 17.03 14.96
C ARG A 337 -11.64 17.84 13.67
N ILE A 338 -12.45 17.49 12.66
CA ILE A 338 -12.46 18.17 11.35
C ILE A 338 -13.57 19.23 11.20
N LEU A 339 -14.34 19.49 12.25
CA LEU A 339 -15.53 20.33 12.23
C LEU A 339 -15.26 21.73 11.64
N GLY A 340 -14.15 22.37 12.03
CA GLY A 340 -13.80 23.70 11.55
C GLY A 340 -13.66 23.76 10.02
N ARG A 341 -12.91 22.81 9.45
CA ARG A 341 -12.71 22.71 8.00
C ARG A 341 -14.01 22.35 7.26
N LEU A 342 -14.83 21.47 7.84
CA LEU A 342 -16.14 21.11 7.28
C LEU A 342 -17.10 22.30 7.28
N ALA A 343 -17.18 23.07 8.36
CA ALA A 343 -18.03 24.26 8.46
C ALA A 343 -17.62 25.33 7.43
N GLN A 344 -16.31 25.50 7.21
CA GLN A 344 -15.79 26.36 6.15
C GLN A 344 -16.21 25.86 4.76
N ALA A 345 -16.04 24.57 4.46
CA ALA A 345 -16.45 24.00 3.18
C ALA A 345 -17.94 24.21 2.91
N ALA A 346 -18.79 23.93 3.91
CA ALA A 346 -20.22 24.16 3.83
C ALA A 346 -20.55 25.64 3.61
N HIS A 347 -19.83 26.57 4.23
CA HIS A 347 -20.02 28.00 4.01
C HIS A 347 -19.71 28.42 2.55
N VAL A 348 -18.61 27.92 1.98
CA VAL A 348 -18.22 28.23 0.59
C VAL A 348 -19.23 27.65 -0.42
N VAL A 349 -19.67 26.40 -0.21
CA VAL A 349 -20.70 25.77 -1.05
C VAL A 349 -22.02 26.55 -0.97
N ALA A 350 -22.43 26.99 0.23
CA ALA A 350 -23.61 27.83 0.40
C ALA A 350 -23.49 29.16 -0.36
N GLY A 351 -22.33 29.82 -0.28
CA GLY A 351 -22.03 31.05 -1.03
C GLY A 351 -22.05 30.87 -2.55
N SER A 352 -21.89 29.63 -3.02
CA SER A 352 -21.91 29.24 -4.45
C SER A 352 -23.29 28.72 -4.91
N GLY A 353 -24.35 28.93 -4.11
CA GLY A 353 -25.73 28.54 -4.46
C GLY A 353 -26.25 27.33 -3.69
N GLY A 354 -25.43 26.63 -2.91
CA GLY A 354 -25.87 25.49 -2.11
C GLY A 354 -26.20 24.25 -2.93
N GLU A 355 -25.69 24.17 -4.17
CA GLU A 355 -25.94 23.07 -5.09
C GLU A 355 -24.65 22.32 -5.47
N PRO A 356 -24.05 21.55 -4.54
CA PRO A 356 -22.82 20.83 -4.84
C PRO A 356 -23.05 19.81 -5.96
N ALA A 357 -22.19 19.82 -6.97
CA ALA A 357 -22.18 18.80 -8.01
C ALA A 357 -21.72 17.45 -7.44
N GLY A 358 -22.41 16.36 -7.78
CA GLY A 358 -22.04 15.03 -7.31
C GLY A 358 -22.97 13.92 -7.80
N ALA A 359 -22.67 12.68 -7.41
CA ALA A 359 -23.48 11.52 -7.77
C ALA A 359 -24.82 11.49 -7.02
N ALA A 360 -25.76 10.66 -7.47
CA ALA A 360 -27.11 10.58 -6.92
C ALA A 360 -27.16 10.28 -5.41
N TRP A 361 -26.15 9.60 -4.86
CA TRP A 361 -26.06 9.32 -3.42
C TRP A 361 -25.83 10.55 -2.54
N LEU A 362 -25.41 11.69 -3.10
CA LEU A 362 -24.91 12.82 -2.31
C LEU A 362 -25.98 13.46 -1.44
N ASP A 363 -27.22 13.55 -1.89
CA ASP A 363 -28.32 14.11 -1.08
C ASP A 363 -28.50 13.32 0.23
N ASP A 364 -28.61 12.00 0.14
CA ASP A 364 -28.74 11.13 1.31
C ASP A 364 -27.48 11.16 2.19
N ALA A 365 -26.31 11.32 1.59
CA ALA A 365 -25.04 11.41 2.30
C ALA A 365 -24.92 12.73 3.10
N LEU A 366 -25.40 13.84 2.54
CA LEU A 366 -25.49 15.13 3.24
C LEU A 366 -26.48 15.06 4.40
N VAL A 367 -27.61 14.36 4.22
CA VAL A 367 -28.57 14.10 5.30
C VAL A 367 -27.91 13.30 6.43
N ALA A 368 -27.19 12.23 6.09
CA ALA A 368 -26.46 11.42 7.06
C ALA A 368 -25.41 12.25 7.82
N LEU A 369 -24.62 13.07 7.12
CA LEU A 369 -23.64 13.98 7.72
C LEU A 369 -24.28 14.99 8.66
N GLY A 370 -25.38 15.62 8.27
CA GLY A 370 -26.15 16.52 9.13
C GLY A 370 -26.67 15.82 10.39
N GLY A 371 -27.13 14.57 10.25
CA GLY A 371 -27.53 13.76 11.40
C GLY A 371 -26.38 13.53 12.40
N ARG A 372 -25.15 13.32 11.91
CA ARG A 372 -23.96 13.22 12.79
C ARG A 372 -23.60 14.57 13.41
N LEU A 373 -23.70 15.66 12.66
CA LEU A 373 -23.45 17.01 13.17
C LEU A 373 -24.43 17.39 14.30
N HIS A 374 -25.69 16.99 14.23
CA HIS A 374 -26.62 17.15 15.35
C HIS A 374 -26.19 16.37 16.61
N GLN A 375 -25.59 15.19 16.44
CA GLN A 375 -25.14 14.36 17.57
C GLN A 375 -23.94 14.97 18.30
N ILE A 376 -23.12 15.78 17.63
CA ILE A 376 -22.00 16.53 18.22
C ILE A 376 -22.37 18.00 18.52
N GLU A 377 -23.66 18.28 18.68
CA GLU A 377 -24.21 19.58 19.08
C GLU A 377 -23.86 20.74 18.12
N GLN A 378 -23.81 20.47 16.80
CA GLN A 378 -23.56 21.46 15.75
C GLN A 378 -24.78 21.69 14.85
N PRO A 379 -25.93 22.17 15.38
CA PRO A 379 -27.18 22.28 14.63
C PRO A 379 -27.11 23.25 13.45
N ASP A 380 -26.43 24.39 13.58
CA ASP A 380 -26.36 25.39 12.49
C ASP A 380 -25.61 24.86 11.26
N VAL A 381 -24.56 24.06 11.48
CA VAL A 381 -23.82 23.41 10.40
C VAL A 381 -24.64 22.25 9.83
N ALA A 382 -25.30 21.48 10.69
CA ALA A 382 -26.17 20.37 10.29
C ALA A 382 -27.30 20.84 9.36
N GLU A 383 -28.06 21.86 9.76
CA GLU A 383 -29.17 22.41 8.99
C GLU A 383 -28.69 22.97 7.64
N ARG A 384 -27.53 23.63 7.62
CA ARG A 384 -26.93 24.13 6.39
C ARG A 384 -26.61 23.00 5.42
N VAL A 385 -25.91 21.97 5.91
CA VAL A 385 -25.51 20.80 5.09
C VAL A 385 -26.73 20.05 4.56
N GLN A 386 -27.76 19.86 5.40
CA GLN A 386 -29.02 19.20 5.02
C GLN A 386 -29.87 20.04 4.06
N GLY A 387 -29.69 21.36 4.05
CA GLY A 387 -30.39 22.27 3.16
C GLY A 387 -29.87 22.25 1.72
N PHE A 388 -28.69 21.70 1.46
CA PHE A 388 -28.12 21.61 0.11
C PHE A 388 -28.91 20.66 -0.79
N LYS A 389 -28.84 20.91 -2.09
CA LYS A 389 -29.42 20.06 -3.14
C LYS A 389 -28.36 19.66 -4.14
N THR A 390 -28.22 18.37 -4.40
CA THR A 390 -27.18 17.89 -5.31
C THR A 390 -27.51 18.28 -6.75
N ALA A 391 -26.59 18.96 -7.41
CA ALA A 391 -26.58 19.03 -8.87
C ALA A 391 -26.08 17.68 -9.41
N VAL A 392 -27.00 16.75 -9.65
CA VAL A 392 -26.68 15.35 -9.97
C VAL A 392 -25.85 15.27 -11.26
N GLN A 393 -24.68 14.66 -11.14
CA GLN A 393 -23.79 14.30 -12.23
C GLN A 393 -23.66 12.77 -12.26
N PRO A 394 -24.21 12.11 -13.29
CA PRO A 394 -24.04 10.67 -13.48
C PRO A 394 -22.55 10.31 -13.55
N ILE A 395 -22.19 9.16 -12.98
CA ILE A 395 -20.85 8.62 -13.13
C ILE A 395 -20.77 7.91 -14.48
N GLU A 396 -20.14 8.56 -15.45
CA GLU A 396 -19.93 8.03 -16.80
C GLU A 396 -18.47 7.59 -17.01
N GLY A 397 -18.24 6.68 -17.96
CA GLY A 397 -16.88 6.27 -18.36
C GLY A 397 -16.11 5.41 -17.36
N ALA A 398 -16.76 4.86 -16.33
CA ALA A 398 -16.09 4.02 -15.32
C ALA A 398 -15.40 2.78 -15.94
N GLY A 399 -16.00 2.17 -16.97
CA GLY A 399 -15.40 1.05 -17.70
C GLY A 399 -14.13 1.44 -18.45
N ASP A 400 -14.13 2.57 -19.13
CA ASP A 400 -12.96 3.10 -19.84
C ASP A 400 -11.85 3.48 -18.85
N GLN A 401 -12.23 4.12 -17.74
CA GLN A 401 -11.30 4.47 -16.67
C GLN A 401 -10.66 3.21 -16.06
N LEU A 402 -11.44 2.17 -15.80
CA LEU A 402 -10.93 0.89 -15.33
C LEU A 402 -9.93 0.31 -16.32
N ALA A 403 -10.27 0.26 -17.62
CA ALA A 403 -9.37 -0.27 -18.65
C ALA A 403 -8.06 0.52 -18.76
N LEU A 404 -8.14 1.85 -18.68
CA LEU A 404 -6.97 2.74 -18.68
C LEU A 404 -6.06 2.47 -17.47
N LEU A 405 -6.64 2.37 -16.27
CA LEU A 405 -5.88 2.12 -15.05
C LEU A 405 -5.25 0.72 -15.03
N THR A 406 -5.98 -0.31 -15.50
CA THR A 406 -5.44 -1.67 -15.65
C THR A 406 -4.26 -1.68 -16.61
N LYS A 407 -4.35 -0.97 -17.74
CA LYS A 407 -3.27 -0.87 -18.73
C LYS A 407 -2.05 -0.11 -18.21
N ALA A 408 -2.23 0.79 -17.25
CA ALA A 408 -1.15 1.58 -16.66
C ALA A 408 -0.32 0.81 -15.62
N LEU A 409 -0.75 -0.37 -15.20
CA LEU A 409 0.03 -1.26 -14.34
C LEU A 409 1.27 -1.76 -15.09
N ASP A 410 2.41 -1.75 -14.41
CA ASP A 410 3.60 -2.40 -14.93
C ASP A 410 3.58 -3.91 -14.66
N LYS A 411 4.61 -4.62 -15.13
CA LYS A 411 4.74 -6.08 -14.96
C LYS A 411 4.82 -6.56 -13.51
N ARG A 412 4.93 -5.66 -12.53
CA ARG A 412 4.95 -5.95 -11.10
C ARG A 412 3.57 -5.76 -10.47
N GLY A 413 2.56 -5.30 -11.23
CA GLY A 413 1.22 -5.06 -10.73
C GLY A 413 1.06 -3.75 -9.95
N VAL A 414 1.93 -2.77 -10.18
CA VAL A 414 1.84 -1.43 -9.56
C VAL A 414 1.74 -0.34 -10.62
N TRP A 415 1.16 0.80 -10.26
CA TRP A 415 1.19 2.03 -11.05
C TRP A 415 2.52 2.76 -10.77
N PRO A 416 3.43 2.83 -11.75
CA PRO A 416 4.76 3.42 -11.54
C PRO A 416 4.71 4.91 -11.18
N GLU A 417 3.64 5.58 -11.60
CA GLU A 417 3.37 6.99 -11.37
C GLU A 417 2.07 7.14 -10.59
N ALA A 418 2.09 7.98 -9.55
CA ALA A 418 0.92 8.34 -8.75
C ALA A 418 0.13 7.14 -8.19
N GLN A 419 0.84 6.13 -7.66
CA GLN A 419 0.27 4.88 -7.10
C GLN A 419 -1.00 5.12 -6.26
N MET A 420 -0.94 6.04 -5.30
CA MET A 420 -2.06 6.35 -4.41
C MET A 420 -3.29 6.91 -5.15
N ARG A 421 -3.08 7.84 -6.09
CA ARG A 421 -4.12 8.44 -6.92
C ARG A 421 -4.78 7.37 -7.80
N SER A 422 -3.96 6.62 -8.54
CA SER A 422 -4.41 5.56 -9.45
C SER A 422 -5.19 4.46 -8.73
N ALA A 423 -4.70 4.03 -7.56
CA ALA A 423 -5.41 3.06 -6.70
C ALA A 423 -6.78 3.58 -6.24
N SER A 424 -6.85 4.83 -5.77
CA SER A 424 -8.11 5.44 -5.34
C SER A 424 -9.12 5.51 -6.48
N HIS A 425 -8.68 5.88 -7.68
CA HIS A 425 -9.53 5.89 -8.87
C HIS A 425 -9.93 4.48 -9.33
N TYR A 426 -9.06 3.49 -9.19
CA TYR A 426 -9.36 2.10 -9.56
C TYR A 426 -10.50 1.55 -8.71
N VAL A 427 -10.44 1.75 -7.38
CA VAL A 427 -11.52 1.36 -6.45
C VAL A 427 -12.84 2.03 -6.83
N ARG A 428 -12.82 3.34 -7.07
CA ARG A 428 -14.01 4.11 -7.41
C ARG A 428 -14.61 3.71 -8.76
N ALA A 429 -13.77 3.41 -9.76
CA ALA A 429 -14.21 2.91 -11.06
C ALA A 429 -14.87 1.54 -10.92
N ILE A 430 -14.26 0.60 -10.19
CA ILE A 430 -14.87 -0.70 -9.89
C ILE A 430 -16.22 -0.53 -9.19
N ARG A 431 -16.29 0.32 -8.16
CA ARG A 431 -17.54 0.56 -7.44
C ARG A 431 -18.64 1.06 -8.38
N ALA A 432 -18.34 2.07 -9.19
CA ALA A 432 -19.32 2.64 -10.13
C ALA A 432 -19.83 1.64 -11.17
N LEU A 433 -19.04 0.61 -11.50
CA LEU A 433 -19.47 -0.47 -12.38
C LEU A 433 -20.37 -1.48 -11.68
N VAL A 434 -20.19 -1.73 -10.37
CA VAL A 434 -20.95 -2.76 -9.65
C VAL A 434 -22.19 -2.22 -8.95
N VAL A 435 -22.22 -0.94 -8.57
CA VAL A 435 -23.37 -0.36 -7.89
C VAL A 435 -23.52 1.16 -8.08
N GLU A 436 -24.78 1.58 -8.17
CA GLU A 436 -25.23 2.94 -7.85
C GLU A 436 -26.27 2.81 -6.72
N ASP A 437 -26.00 3.40 -5.55
CA ASP A 437 -26.87 3.32 -4.38
C ASP A 437 -27.35 4.69 -3.92
N THR A 438 -28.55 4.73 -3.35
CA THR A 438 -29.11 5.86 -2.60
C THR A 438 -29.65 5.32 -1.28
N GLY A 439 -30.17 6.18 -0.40
CA GLY A 439 -30.79 5.78 0.86
C GLY A 439 -32.01 4.86 0.71
N THR A 440 -32.55 4.70 -0.50
CA THR A 440 -33.78 3.93 -0.77
C THR A 440 -33.61 2.88 -1.88
N GLU A 441 -32.78 3.17 -2.90
CA GLU A 441 -32.63 2.35 -4.10
C GLU A 441 -31.18 1.90 -4.28
N VAL A 442 -30.99 0.62 -4.62
CA VAL A 442 -29.71 0.03 -5.01
C VAL A 442 -29.82 -0.51 -6.44
N ARG A 443 -29.00 0.01 -7.34
CA ARG A 443 -28.86 -0.46 -8.72
C ARG A 443 -27.58 -1.23 -8.85
N LEU A 444 -27.67 -2.56 -8.96
CA LEU A 444 -26.53 -3.39 -9.28
C LEU A 444 -26.19 -3.26 -10.76
N LEU A 445 -24.90 -3.34 -11.08
CA LEU A 445 -24.40 -3.33 -12.45
C LEU A 445 -25.15 -2.29 -13.31
N PRO A 446 -25.16 -0.99 -12.90
CA PRO A 446 -26.01 0.03 -13.53
C PRO A 446 -25.70 0.16 -15.03
N GLN A 447 -24.45 -0.09 -15.41
CA GLN A 447 -24.02 -0.32 -16.78
C GLN A 447 -23.03 -1.48 -16.77
N LEU A 448 -23.31 -2.57 -17.50
CA LEU A 448 -22.39 -3.70 -17.57
C LEU A 448 -21.32 -3.44 -18.66
N PRO A 449 -20.01 -3.45 -18.32
CA PRO A 449 -18.95 -3.38 -19.31
C PRO A 449 -19.07 -4.47 -20.37
N GLU A 450 -18.76 -4.14 -21.63
CA GLU A 450 -18.89 -5.11 -22.73
C GLU A 450 -18.05 -6.36 -22.50
N LEU A 451 -16.85 -6.19 -21.93
CA LEU A 451 -15.92 -7.28 -21.62
C LEU A 451 -16.44 -8.23 -20.52
N TRP A 452 -17.36 -7.78 -19.67
CA TRP A 452 -17.94 -8.57 -18.58
C TRP A 452 -19.23 -9.30 -19.00
N ARG A 453 -19.77 -9.01 -20.18
CA ARG A 453 -20.96 -9.68 -20.71
C ARG A 453 -20.70 -11.19 -20.81
N GLY A 454 -21.62 -12.01 -20.29
CA GLY A 454 -21.49 -13.47 -20.30
C GLY A 454 -20.54 -14.05 -19.24
N ARG A 455 -19.90 -13.22 -18.42
CA ARG A 455 -18.98 -13.68 -17.36
C ARG A 455 -19.72 -13.87 -16.03
N THR A 456 -19.27 -14.84 -15.24
CA THR A 456 -19.64 -14.90 -13.83
C THR A 456 -19.10 -13.67 -13.12
N ILE A 457 -19.91 -13.10 -12.23
CA ILE A 457 -19.51 -11.96 -11.39
C ILE A 457 -19.88 -12.30 -9.96
N ASP A 458 -18.95 -12.10 -9.02
CA ASP A 458 -19.21 -12.16 -7.59
C ASP A 458 -18.79 -10.86 -6.92
N VAL A 459 -19.73 -10.24 -6.22
CA VAL A 459 -19.49 -9.03 -5.42
C VAL A 459 -19.89 -9.31 -3.99
N LEU A 460 -18.93 -9.17 -3.06
CA LEU A 460 -19.12 -9.48 -1.65
C LEU A 460 -18.80 -8.27 -0.79
N GLY A 461 -19.61 -8.05 0.25
CA GLY A 461 -19.35 -7.05 1.29
C GLY A 461 -19.33 -5.61 0.76
N LEU A 462 -20.10 -5.31 -0.28
CA LEU A 462 -20.19 -3.99 -0.89
C LEU A 462 -20.89 -3.02 0.07
N PRO A 463 -20.23 -1.95 0.56
CA PRO A 463 -20.92 -0.93 1.33
C PRO A 463 -21.96 -0.22 0.47
N VAL A 464 -23.14 -0.01 1.01
CA VAL A 464 -24.23 0.78 0.40
C VAL A 464 -24.85 1.64 1.49
N ALA A 465 -25.66 2.63 1.10
CA ALA A 465 -26.44 3.35 2.10
C ALA A 465 -27.22 2.38 3.01
N ASN A 466 -27.18 2.65 4.31
CA ASN A 466 -27.85 1.87 5.37
C ASN A 466 -27.34 0.43 5.60
N GLY A 467 -26.23 0.00 4.97
CA GLY A 467 -25.63 -1.31 5.28
C GLY A 467 -24.70 -1.87 4.21
N THR A 468 -24.81 -3.17 3.95
CA THR A 468 -23.98 -3.88 2.97
C THR A 468 -24.81 -4.72 2.02
N MET A 469 -24.27 -4.96 0.83
CA MET A 469 -24.88 -5.73 -0.24
C MET A 469 -23.87 -6.75 -0.77
N SER A 470 -24.33 -7.95 -1.08
CA SER A 470 -23.56 -8.95 -1.83
C SER A 470 -24.44 -9.53 -2.93
N PHE A 471 -23.85 -9.84 -4.07
CA PHE A 471 -24.56 -10.49 -5.16
C PHE A 471 -23.63 -11.37 -6.01
N GLY A 472 -24.23 -12.37 -6.64
CA GLY A 472 -23.60 -13.21 -7.65
C GLY A 472 -24.42 -13.22 -8.93
N LEU A 473 -23.75 -13.11 -10.08
CA LEU A 473 -24.33 -13.26 -11.40
C LEU A 473 -23.77 -14.54 -12.04
N ARG A 474 -24.64 -15.42 -12.54
CA ARG A 474 -24.29 -16.69 -13.21
C ARG A 474 -25.06 -16.81 -14.52
N TRP A 475 -24.54 -17.54 -15.50
CA TRP A 475 -25.19 -17.64 -16.82
C TRP A 475 -25.79 -19.02 -17.10
N HIS A 476 -27.04 -19.03 -17.54
CA HIS A 476 -27.77 -20.22 -18.00
C HIS A 476 -28.21 -20.02 -19.45
N GLY A 477 -27.33 -20.37 -20.39
CA GLY A 477 -27.49 -19.98 -21.79
C GLY A 477 -27.39 -18.46 -21.94
N HIS A 478 -28.39 -17.83 -22.57
CA HIS A 478 -28.43 -16.37 -22.74
C HIS A 478 -29.03 -15.61 -21.54
N ARG A 479 -29.56 -16.31 -20.54
CA ARG A 479 -30.22 -15.69 -19.39
C ARG A 479 -29.32 -15.74 -18.15
N PRO A 480 -29.09 -14.60 -17.48
CA PRO A 480 -28.33 -14.61 -16.24
C PRO A 480 -29.24 -14.89 -15.03
N ALA A 481 -28.74 -15.67 -14.07
CA ALA A 481 -29.29 -15.81 -12.73
C ALA A 481 -28.59 -14.84 -11.78
N LEU A 482 -29.38 -14.07 -11.04
CA LEU A 482 -28.93 -13.15 -10.00
C LEU A 482 -29.25 -13.75 -8.63
N LEU A 483 -28.25 -13.83 -7.76
CA LEU A 483 -28.39 -14.13 -6.34
C LEU A 483 -27.98 -12.90 -5.55
N TRP A 484 -28.69 -12.55 -4.48
CA TRP A 484 -28.36 -11.39 -3.68
C TRP A 484 -28.69 -11.54 -2.19
N GLU A 485 -27.98 -10.76 -1.39
CA GLU A 485 -28.18 -10.62 0.04
C GLU A 485 -27.83 -9.18 0.47
N ALA A 486 -28.79 -8.51 1.09
CA ALA A 486 -28.68 -7.15 1.62
C ALA A 486 -28.81 -7.19 3.15
N SER A 487 -27.74 -6.79 3.83
CA SER A 487 -27.71 -6.60 5.29
C SER A 487 -27.83 -5.11 5.60
N LEU A 488 -29.08 -4.65 5.75
CA LEU A 488 -29.45 -3.25 5.97
C LEU A 488 -30.05 -3.03 7.36
N ALA A 489 -30.08 -1.78 7.81
CA ALA A 489 -30.82 -1.42 9.03
C ALA A 489 -32.30 -1.88 8.94
N PRO A 490 -32.90 -2.40 10.03
CA PRO A 490 -34.21 -3.08 9.98
C PRO A 490 -35.31 -2.30 9.26
N GLU A 491 -35.42 -0.99 9.52
CA GLU A 491 -36.45 -0.11 8.95
C GLU A 491 -36.00 0.63 7.68
N ALA A 492 -34.82 0.33 7.15
CA ALA A 492 -34.32 1.01 5.96
C ALA A 492 -35.19 0.65 4.73
N PRO A 493 -35.68 1.66 3.98
CA PRO A 493 -36.33 1.42 2.70
C PRO A 493 -35.34 0.77 1.74
N PHE A 494 -35.84 -0.13 0.89
CA PHE A 494 -35.01 -0.90 -0.01
C PHE A 494 -35.74 -1.30 -1.28
N THR A 495 -35.16 -0.89 -2.41
CA THR A 495 -35.52 -1.34 -3.75
C THR A 495 -34.26 -1.74 -4.48
N LEU A 496 -34.24 -2.95 -5.03
CA LEU A 496 -33.14 -3.51 -5.81
C LEU A 496 -33.48 -3.51 -7.30
N LYS A 497 -32.56 -3.03 -8.13
CA LYS A 497 -32.64 -3.05 -9.59
C LYS A 497 -31.33 -3.51 -10.22
N ILE A 498 -31.36 -3.93 -11.48
CA ILE A 498 -30.15 -4.32 -12.24
C ILE A 498 -30.22 -3.81 -13.70
N PRO A 499 -30.29 -2.49 -13.90
CA PRO A 499 -30.72 -1.92 -15.19
C PRO A 499 -29.73 -2.17 -16.33
N GLY A 500 -28.45 -2.42 -16.04
CA GLY A 500 -27.47 -2.79 -17.06
C GLY A 500 -27.65 -4.20 -17.63
N ILE A 501 -28.57 -5.00 -17.10
CA ILE A 501 -28.89 -6.35 -17.57
C ILE A 501 -30.38 -6.51 -17.87
N ASP A 502 -31.24 -6.24 -16.87
CA ASP A 502 -32.69 -6.35 -17.00
C ASP A 502 -33.33 -5.07 -16.43
N ALA A 503 -33.66 -4.14 -17.33
CA ALA A 503 -34.27 -2.86 -16.96
C ALA A 503 -35.68 -2.99 -16.35
N GLY A 504 -36.34 -4.14 -16.52
CA GLY A 504 -37.65 -4.41 -15.95
C GLY A 504 -37.60 -5.09 -14.57
N PHE A 505 -36.42 -5.57 -14.14
CA PHE A 505 -36.28 -6.23 -12.84
C PHE A 505 -36.27 -5.22 -11.70
N GLU A 506 -37.18 -5.44 -10.74
CA GLU A 506 -37.27 -4.69 -9.49
C GLU A 506 -37.76 -5.62 -8.37
N THR A 507 -37.19 -5.51 -7.18
CA THR A 507 -37.67 -6.21 -5.98
C THR A 507 -37.39 -5.41 -4.71
N SER A 508 -38.18 -5.63 -3.67
CA SER A 508 -37.94 -5.14 -2.31
C SER A 508 -37.42 -6.23 -1.36
N ASP A 509 -37.26 -7.46 -1.84
CA ASP A 509 -36.76 -8.57 -1.05
C ASP A 509 -35.26 -8.39 -0.76
N ARG A 510 -34.87 -8.44 0.52
CA ARG A 510 -33.46 -8.24 0.92
C ARG A 510 -32.55 -9.42 0.57
N GLN A 511 -33.11 -10.57 0.28
CA GLN A 511 -32.34 -11.75 -0.15
C GLN A 511 -33.17 -12.53 -1.16
N GLY A 512 -32.51 -13.17 -2.11
CA GLY A 512 -33.21 -14.01 -3.07
C GLY A 512 -32.34 -14.48 -4.21
N GLU A 513 -32.98 -15.25 -5.10
CA GLU A 513 -32.45 -15.68 -6.37
C GLU A 513 -33.51 -15.50 -7.46
N THR A 514 -33.09 -15.11 -8.66
CA THR A 514 -33.99 -14.99 -9.81
C THR A 514 -33.27 -15.24 -11.11
N LEU A 515 -33.99 -15.70 -12.13
CA LEU A 515 -33.50 -15.76 -13.50
C LEU A 515 -33.99 -14.52 -14.25
N LEU A 516 -33.06 -13.64 -14.62
CA LEU A 516 -33.34 -12.38 -15.31
C LEU A 516 -33.72 -12.61 -16.78
N THR A 517 -34.30 -11.61 -17.42
CA THR A 517 -34.59 -11.63 -18.86
C THR A 517 -33.29 -11.72 -19.67
N ASP A 518 -33.37 -12.30 -20.87
CA ASP A 518 -32.24 -12.27 -21.82
C ASP A 518 -31.93 -10.81 -22.20
N PRO A 519 -30.72 -10.30 -21.94
CA PRO A 519 -30.37 -8.92 -22.24
C PRO A 519 -30.19 -8.64 -23.75
N GLY A 520 -30.26 -9.67 -24.60
CA GLY A 520 -30.25 -9.51 -26.06
C GLY A 520 -28.90 -9.17 -26.67
N TRP A 521 -27.78 -9.39 -25.95
CA TRP A 521 -26.42 -9.09 -26.43
C TRP A 521 -25.93 -10.01 -27.57
N GLY A 522 -26.70 -11.04 -27.92
CA GLY A 522 -26.28 -12.08 -28.85
C GLY A 522 -25.21 -13.01 -28.26
N SER A 523 -24.91 -14.11 -28.93
CA SER A 523 -23.77 -14.96 -28.58
C SER A 523 -22.48 -14.18 -28.85
N ALA A 524 -21.73 -13.81 -27.81
CA ALA A 524 -20.36 -13.35 -27.98
C ALA A 524 -19.56 -14.49 -28.63
N SER A 525 -19.15 -14.29 -29.88
CA SER A 525 -18.29 -15.21 -30.64
C SER A 525 -16.85 -15.13 -30.20
#